data_AF-A0AAE1WAS8-F1
#
_entry.id   AF-A0AAE1WAS8-F1
#
_cell.length_a   1.000
_cell.length_b   1.000
_cell.length_c   1.000
_cell.angle_alpha   90.00
_cell.angle_beta   90.00
_cell.angle_gamma   90.00
#
_symmetry.space_group_name_H-M   'P 1'
#
loop_
_entity.id
_entity.type
_entity.pdbx_description
1 polymer ?
#
loop_
_entity_poly.entity_id
_entity_poly.type
_entity_poly.pdbx_seq_one_letter_code
_entity_poly.pdbx_strand_id
1 'polypeptide(L)'
;MVFKSKAHLKANVQDFSMQFARREFRVVESKPKLWKVVCKNDEATGCNWMLRAGFKAKMELFKITKYVGPHTCLMNEISIDHRNLGKSMIAAHLLGIVRQDPTYDIKYVQQNVKDRFGFDISYHKAWHALKAAREEGYGTWETSVTKLPKYMAAL
;
A
#
# COMPACT_ATOMS: atom_id res chain seq x y z
N MET A 1 19.05 2.51 -8.25
CA MET A 1 18.09 1.70 -7.48
C MET A 1 17.33 0.75 -8.41
N VAL A 2 17.30 -0.54 -8.07
CA VAL A 2 16.65 -1.63 -8.85
C VAL A 2 15.72 -2.44 -7.94
N PHE A 3 14.71 -3.07 -8.52
CA PHE A 3 13.65 -3.79 -7.80
C PHE A 3 13.31 -5.10 -8.49
N LYS A 4 13.08 -6.15 -7.69
CA LYS A 4 12.73 -7.51 -8.15
C LYS A 4 11.46 -7.56 -9.02
N SER A 5 10.48 -6.71 -8.74
CA SER A 5 9.21 -6.69 -9.47
C SER A 5 8.58 -5.31 -9.46
N LYS A 6 7.57 -5.11 -10.32
CA LYS A 6 6.76 -3.89 -10.32
C LYS A 6 6.05 -3.67 -8.99
N ALA A 7 5.55 -4.75 -8.38
CA ALA A 7 4.89 -4.70 -7.08
C ALA A 7 5.86 -4.25 -5.98
N HIS A 8 7.07 -4.81 -5.97
CA HIS A 8 8.10 -4.45 -5.00
C HIS A 8 8.53 -2.98 -5.16
N LEU A 9 8.70 -2.50 -6.39
CA LEU A 9 8.92 -1.08 -6.69
C LEU A 9 7.80 -0.18 -6.15
N LYS A 10 6.53 -0.53 -6.43
CA LYS A 10 5.38 0.26 -5.97
C LYS A 10 5.33 0.36 -4.45
N ALA A 11 5.50 -0.76 -3.76
CA ALA A 11 5.51 -0.82 -2.30
C ALA A 11 6.60 0.10 -1.72
N ASN A 12 7.85 -0.01 -2.19
CA ASN A 12 8.94 0.84 -1.70
C ASN A 12 8.71 2.34 -1.97
N VAL A 13 8.15 2.69 -3.13
CA VAL A 13 7.85 4.11 -3.44
C VAL A 13 6.67 4.62 -2.61
N GLN A 14 5.68 3.78 -2.31
CA GLN A 14 4.62 4.11 -1.36
C GLN A 14 5.20 4.30 0.05
N ASP A 15 5.97 3.35 0.56
CA ASP A 15 6.57 3.44 1.90
C ASP A 15 7.45 4.69 2.04
N PHE A 16 8.24 5.01 1.02
CA PHE A 16 9.06 6.23 1.01
C PHE A 16 8.20 7.50 1.05
N SER A 17 7.13 7.53 0.25
CA SER A 17 6.16 8.63 0.24
C SER A 17 5.50 8.82 1.61
N MET A 18 5.29 7.74 2.37
CA MET A 18 4.62 7.77 3.69
C MET A 18 5.55 8.21 4.79
N GLN A 19 6.73 7.59 4.87
CA GLN A 19 7.63 7.75 6.00
C GLN A 19 8.47 9.01 5.88
N PHE A 20 8.90 9.38 4.66
CA PHE A 20 9.87 10.45 4.45
C PHE A 20 9.28 11.64 3.72
N ALA A 21 8.67 11.42 2.54
CA ALA A 21 8.20 12.54 1.74
C ALA A 21 6.98 13.24 2.36
N ARG A 22 6.10 12.48 3.05
CA ARG A 22 4.79 12.94 3.53
C ARG A 22 4.04 13.72 2.45
N ARG A 23 4.06 13.19 1.22
CA ARG A 23 3.42 13.77 0.03
C ARG A 23 2.73 12.70 -0.78
N GLU A 24 1.57 13.07 -1.30
CA GLU A 24 0.82 12.21 -2.21
C GLU A 24 1.35 12.29 -3.64
N PHE A 25 1.26 11.16 -4.34
CA PHE A 25 1.51 11.05 -5.77
C PHE A 25 0.33 10.40 -6.49
N ARG A 26 0.20 10.74 -7.78
CA ARG A 26 -0.76 10.13 -8.71
C ARG A 26 -0.03 9.27 -9.73
N VAL A 27 -0.66 8.17 -10.14
CA VAL A 27 -0.15 7.32 -11.21
C VAL A 27 -0.56 7.91 -12.55
N VAL A 28 0.42 8.28 -13.36
CA VAL A 28 0.19 8.81 -14.72
C VAL A 28 0.18 7.68 -15.74
N GLU A 29 1.06 6.68 -15.56
CA GLU A 29 1.16 5.58 -16.51
C GLU A 29 1.51 4.27 -15.77
N SER A 30 0.81 3.19 -16.07
CA SER A 30 1.08 1.87 -15.50
C SER A 30 0.86 0.77 -16.54
N LYS A 31 1.92 0.43 -17.29
CA LYS A 31 1.95 -0.71 -18.24
C LYS A 31 2.75 -1.87 -17.66
N PRO A 32 2.70 -3.11 -18.20
CA PRO A 32 3.46 -4.23 -17.63
C PRO A 32 4.95 -3.93 -17.39
N LYS A 33 5.61 -3.23 -18.33
CA LYS A 33 7.05 -2.90 -18.27
C LYS A 33 7.35 -1.45 -17.89
N LEU A 34 6.35 -0.66 -17.47
CA LEU A 34 6.50 0.77 -17.22
C LEU A 34 5.63 1.25 -16.06
N TRP A 35 6.19 2.15 -15.25
CA TRP A 35 5.45 2.85 -14.22
C TRP A 35 5.91 4.30 -14.14
N LYS A 36 4.97 5.24 -14.16
CA LYS A 36 5.23 6.68 -14.02
C LYS A 36 4.27 7.26 -12.99
N VAL A 37 4.83 7.99 -12.03
CA VAL A 37 4.09 8.73 -11.00
C VAL A 37 4.59 10.17 -10.95
N VAL A 38 3.69 11.08 -10.59
CA VAL A 38 3.97 12.50 -10.40
C VAL A 38 3.34 12.97 -9.09
N CYS A 39 3.76 14.13 -8.58
CA CYS A 39 3.12 14.72 -7.41
C CYS A 39 1.61 14.87 -7.64
N LYS A 40 0.80 14.62 -6.62
CA LYS A 40 -0.65 14.86 -6.72
C LYS A 40 -0.98 16.33 -6.96
N ASN A 41 -0.16 17.23 -6.43
CA ASN A 41 -0.35 18.67 -6.52
C ASN A 41 0.51 19.30 -7.64
N ASP A 42 0.97 18.51 -8.62
CA ASP A 42 1.82 18.99 -9.72
C ASP A 42 1.16 20.15 -10.49
N GLU A 43 -0.10 19.98 -10.86
CA GLU A 43 -0.88 20.98 -11.61
C GLU A 43 -1.21 22.22 -10.76
N ALA A 44 -1.53 22.03 -9.47
CA ALA A 44 -1.95 23.12 -8.58
C ALA A 44 -0.79 23.97 -8.04
N THR A 45 0.39 23.37 -7.86
CA THR A 45 1.55 24.02 -7.20
C THR A 45 2.77 24.17 -8.11
N GLY A 46 2.70 23.69 -9.36
CA GLY A 46 3.85 23.60 -10.25
C GLY A 46 4.91 22.60 -9.76
N CYS A 47 4.52 21.62 -8.95
CA CYS A 47 5.46 20.66 -8.39
C CYS A 47 5.94 19.67 -9.45
N ASN A 48 7.22 19.76 -9.80
CA ASN A 48 7.83 18.95 -10.85
C ASN A 48 8.26 17.54 -10.40
N TRP A 49 7.95 17.12 -9.16
CA TRP A 49 8.36 15.81 -8.66
C TRP A 49 7.77 14.70 -9.53
N MET A 50 8.63 13.82 -10.01
CA MET A 50 8.25 12.71 -10.89
C MET A 50 9.22 11.55 -10.77
N LEU A 51 8.66 10.34 -10.82
CA LEU A 51 9.42 9.10 -10.89
C LEU A 51 8.91 8.26 -12.06
N ARG A 52 9.84 7.83 -12.90
CA ARG A 52 9.59 6.86 -13.98
C ARG A 52 10.49 5.66 -13.79
N ALA A 53 9.91 4.48 -13.82
CA ALA A 53 10.59 3.21 -13.77
C ALA A 53 10.21 2.32 -14.95
N GLY A 54 11.17 1.53 -15.41
CA GLY A 54 10.99 0.60 -16.52
C GLY A 54 11.61 -0.76 -16.23
N PHE A 55 11.03 -1.81 -16.81
CA PHE A 55 11.59 -3.15 -16.77
C PHE A 55 12.82 -3.26 -17.67
N LYS A 56 13.87 -3.91 -17.18
CA LYS A 56 15.12 -4.18 -17.88
C LYS A 56 15.23 -5.67 -18.13
N ALA A 57 14.88 -6.10 -19.35
CA ALA A 57 14.84 -7.51 -19.74
C ALA A 57 16.15 -8.26 -19.46
N LYS A 58 17.30 -7.65 -19.81
CA LYS A 58 18.63 -8.24 -19.57
C LYS A 58 18.92 -8.57 -18.10
N MET A 59 18.30 -7.84 -17.17
CA MET A 59 18.52 -8.02 -15.73
C MET A 59 17.33 -8.69 -15.05
N GLU A 60 16.21 -8.84 -15.75
CA GLU A 60 14.91 -9.25 -15.20
C GLU A 60 14.44 -8.41 -13.99
N LEU A 61 14.79 -7.12 -13.98
CA LEU A 61 14.51 -6.20 -12.87
C LEU A 61 13.81 -4.92 -13.33
N PHE A 62 13.09 -4.28 -12.40
CA PHE A 62 12.62 -2.91 -12.57
C PHE A 62 13.68 -1.92 -12.11
N LYS A 63 13.93 -0.87 -12.90
CA LYS A 63 14.87 0.21 -12.56
C LYS A 63 14.16 1.55 -12.64
N ILE A 64 14.41 2.42 -11.67
CA ILE A 64 14.04 3.85 -11.80
C ILE A 64 14.92 4.44 -12.90
N THR A 65 14.30 4.84 -14.01
CA THR A 65 14.98 5.34 -15.21
C THR A 65 15.05 6.86 -15.26
N LYS A 66 14.07 7.54 -14.65
CA LYS A 66 14.04 9.00 -14.56
C LYS A 66 13.49 9.41 -13.21
N TYR A 67 14.12 10.40 -12.61
CA TYR A 67 13.70 11.04 -11.38
C TYR A 67 13.85 12.55 -11.57
N VAL A 68 12.86 13.33 -11.15
CA VAL A 68 12.89 14.78 -11.20
C VAL A 68 12.68 15.29 -9.79
N GLY A 69 13.73 15.91 -9.23
CA GLY A 69 13.78 16.80 -8.06
C GLY A 69 13.06 16.38 -6.77
N PRO A 70 13.37 17.00 -5.64
CA PRO A 70 12.51 16.87 -4.46
C PRO A 70 11.14 17.51 -4.74
N HIS A 71 10.17 17.16 -3.89
CA HIS A 71 8.89 17.88 -3.90
C HIS A 71 9.13 19.35 -3.53
N THR A 72 8.57 20.25 -4.34
CA THR A 72 8.49 21.70 -4.06
C THR A 72 7.12 22.12 -3.51
N CYS A 73 6.15 21.19 -3.45
CA CYS A 73 4.83 21.47 -2.92
C CYS A 73 4.82 21.49 -1.38
N LEU A 74 4.00 22.38 -0.82
CA LEU A 74 3.75 22.45 0.61
C LEU A 74 3.05 21.17 1.10
N MET A 75 3.33 20.80 2.37
CA MET A 75 2.65 19.69 3.02
C MET A 75 1.25 20.16 3.37
N ASN A 76 0.22 19.40 2.99
CA ASN A 76 -1.07 19.58 3.65
C ASN A 76 -0.98 18.92 5.03
N GLU A 77 -0.66 19.72 6.04
CA GLU A 77 -0.61 19.29 7.45
C GLU A 77 -1.96 18.73 7.94
N ILE A 78 -3.05 19.10 7.27
CA ILE A 78 -4.44 18.74 7.64
C ILE A 78 -4.95 17.51 6.86
N SER A 79 -4.09 16.74 6.18
CA SER A 79 -4.56 15.56 5.45
C SER A 79 -4.92 14.42 6.42
N ILE A 80 -6.20 14.37 6.79
CA ILE A 80 -6.85 13.33 7.60
C ILE A 80 -6.85 11.98 6.87
N ASP A 81 -6.69 11.95 5.54
CA ASP A 81 -6.61 10.71 4.76
C ASP A 81 -5.57 10.81 3.65
N HIS A 82 -4.52 9.99 3.73
CA HIS A 82 -3.49 9.93 2.72
C HIS A 82 -3.87 8.95 1.60
N ARG A 83 -4.02 9.43 0.36
CA ARG A 83 -4.50 8.62 -0.78
C ARG A 83 -3.56 7.46 -1.14
N ASN A 84 -2.26 7.60 -0.93
CA ASN A 84 -1.31 6.50 -1.15
C ASN A 84 -1.24 5.48 0.00
N LEU A 85 -1.85 5.78 1.15
CA LEU A 85 -2.09 4.80 2.22
C LEU A 85 -3.30 3.94 1.82
N GLY A 86 -3.00 2.92 1.03
CA GLY A 86 -3.98 2.02 0.46
C GLY A 86 -4.28 0.80 1.34
N LYS A 87 -5.40 0.14 1.05
CA LYS A 87 -5.85 -1.11 1.69
C LYS A 87 -4.74 -2.16 1.79
N SER A 88 -4.00 -2.41 0.72
CA SER A 88 -2.97 -3.46 0.67
C SER A 88 -1.81 -3.21 1.63
N MET A 89 -1.41 -1.94 1.78
CA MET A 89 -0.31 -1.55 2.66
C MET A 89 -0.72 -1.67 4.13
N ILE A 90 -1.95 -1.23 4.46
CA ILE A 90 -2.52 -1.41 5.80
C ILE A 90 -2.69 -2.91 6.10
N ALA A 91 -3.23 -3.70 5.16
CA ALA A 91 -3.41 -5.14 5.35
C ALA A 91 -2.09 -5.88 5.61
N ALA A 92 -1.03 -5.54 4.85
CA ALA A 92 0.30 -6.12 5.06
C ALA A 92 0.86 -5.79 6.46
N HIS A 93 0.63 -4.57 6.95
CA HIS A 93 1.00 -4.17 8.32
C HIS A 93 0.18 -4.90 9.38
N LEU A 94 -1.13 -5.06 9.16
CA LEU A 94 -2.03 -5.76 10.08
C LEU A 94 -1.84 -7.28 10.10
N LEU A 95 -1.24 -7.88 9.07
CA LEU A 95 -1.13 -9.34 8.94
C LEU A 95 -0.47 -9.99 10.16
N GLY A 96 0.59 -9.38 10.70
CA GLY A 96 1.26 -9.87 11.91
C GLY A 96 0.35 -9.80 13.15
N ILE A 97 -0.41 -8.72 13.28
CA ILE A 97 -1.34 -8.49 14.40
C ILE A 97 -2.48 -9.50 14.33
N VAL A 98 -3.09 -9.66 13.15
CA VAL A 98 -4.22 -10.57 12.91
C VAL A 98 -3.85 -12.04 13.14
N ARG A 99 -2.59 -12.42 12.90
CA ARG A 99 -2.08 -13.76 13.21
C ARG A 99 -1.97 -14.02 14.71
N GLN A 100 -1.76 -12.99 15.51
CA GLN A 100 -1.67 -13.09 16.97
C GLN A 100 -3.06 -12.99 17.61
N ASP A 101 -3.90 -12.09 17.09
CA ASP A 101 -5.28 -11.86 17.53
C ASP A 101 -6.22 -11.79 16.31
N PRO A 102 -6.91 -12.89 15.96
CA PRO A 102 -7.90 -12.89 14.88
C PRO A 102 -9.07 -11.93 15.14
N THR A 103 -9.37 -11.62 16.40
CA THR A 103 -10.52 -10.82 16.83
C THR A 103 -10.25 -9.33 16.88
N TYR A 104 -9.07 -8.89 16.42
CA TYR A 104 -8.63 -7.50 16.42
C TYR A 104 -9.71 -6.51 15.95
N ASP A 105 -9.99 -5.50 16.77
CA ASP A 105 -11.09 -4.56 16.54
C ASP A 105 -10.67 -3.44 15.57
N ILE A 106 -11.64 -2.96 14.79
CA ILE A 106 -11.46 -1.89 13.81
C ILE A 106 -11.02 -0.57 14.46
N LYS A 107 -11.48 -0.28 15.68
CA LYS A 107 -11.04 0.90 16.44
C LYS A 107 -9.53 0.86 16.69
N TYR A 108 -9.00 -0.31 17.06
CA TYR A 108 -7.57 -0.49 17.25
C TYR A 108 -6.81 -0.45 15.93
N VAL A 109 -7.40 -0.89 14.82
CA VAL A 109 -6.81 -0.69 13.48
C VAL A 109 -6.60 0.80 13.18
N GLN A 110 -7.60 1.66 13.41
CA GLN A 110 -7.48 3.10 13.16
C GLN A 110 -6.39 3.72 14.02
N GLN A 111 -6.34 3.39 15.31
CA GLN A 111 -5.32 3.88 16.22
C GLN A 111 -3.92 3.41 15.80
N ASN A 112 -3.76 2.13 15.50
CA ASN A 112 -2.47 1.56 15.13
C ASN A 112 -1.94 2.15 13.81
N VAL A 113 -2.83 2.42 12.85
CA VAL A 113 -2.46 3.10 11.60
C VAL A 113 -2.05 4.54 11.86
N LYS A 114 -2.75 5.25 12.76
CA LYS A 114 -2.37 6.59 13.19
C LYS A 114 -1.00 6.61 13.86
N ASP A 115 -0.73 5.68 14.77
CA ASP A 115 0.55 5.59 15.48
C ASP A 115 1.70 5.21 14.53
N ARG A 116 1.45 4.30 13.58
CA ARG A 116 2.47 3.82 12.65
C ARG A 116 2.80 4.80 11.52
N PHE A 117 1.77 5.41 10.93
CA PHE A 117 1.90 6.20 9.70
C PHE A 117 1.66 7.70 9.92
N GLY A 118 1.11 8.10 11.06
CA GLY A 118 0.80 9.49 11.37
C GLY A 118 -0.40 10.04 10.58
N PHE A 119 -1.26 9.16 10.08
CA PHE A 119 -2.47 9.53 9.32
C PHE A 119 -3.70 8.86 9.93
N ASP A 120 -4.78 9.61 10.01
CA ASP A 120 -6.09 9.04 10.29
C ASP A 120 -6.57 8.24 9.06
N ILE A 121 -7.50 7.31 9.26
CA ILE A 121 -8.15 6.56 8.18
C ILE A 121 -9.64 6.42 8.46
N SER A 122 -10.44 6.38 7.40
CA SER A 122 -11.87 6.13 7.53
C SER A 122 -12.15 4.70 8.03
N TYR A 123 -13.28 4.55 8.72
CA TYR A 123 -13.77 3.23 9.16
C TYR A 123 -13.85 2.23 8.00
N HIS A 124 -14.38 2.66 6.84
CA HIS A 124 -14.50 1.81 5.66
C HIS A 124 -13.12 1.31 5.18
N LYS A 125 -12.11 2.18 5.14
CA LYS A 125 -10.75 1.80 4.76
C LYS A 125 -10.15 0.82 5.77
N ALA A 126 -10.33 1.07 7.07
CA ALA A 126 -9.88 0.20 8.15
C ALA A 126 -10.52 -1.20 8.05
N TRP A 127 -11.85 -1.26 7.87
CA TRP A 127 -12.60 -2.51 7.72
C TRP A 127 -12.11 -3.34 6.54
N HIS A 128 -11.95 -2.72 5.36
CA HIS A 128 -11.48 -3.43 4.17
C HIS A 128 -10.04 -3.95 4.32
N ALA A 129 -9.17 -3.18 4.97
CA ALA A 129 -7.80 -3.60 5.21
C ALA A 129 -7.73 -4.76 6.21
N LEU A 130 -8.49 -4.68 7.31
CA LEU A 130 -8.58 -5.75 8.30
C LEU A 130 -9.14 -7.03 7.70
N LYS A 131 -10.20 -6.92 6.89
CA LYS A 131 -10.77 -8.06 6.14
C LYS A 131 -9.72 -8.72 5.25
N ALA A 132 -8.97 -7.94 4.47
CA ALA A 132 -7.91 -8.50 3.62
C ALA A 132 -6.79 -9.16 4.41
N ALA A 133 -6.36 -8.57 5.53
CA ALA A 133 -5.36 -9.19 6.40
C ALA A 133 -5.83 -10.54 6.98
N ARG A 134 -7.11 -10.63 7.37
CA ARG A 134 -7.74 -11.88 7.83
C ARG A 134 -7.81 -12.93 6.73
N GLU A 135 -8.25 -12.54 5.54
CA GLU A 135 -8.32 -13.43 4.38
C GLU A 135 -6.94 -13.95 3.98
N GLU A 136 -5.90 -13.11 4.06
CA GLU A 136 -4.51 -13.52 3.79
C GLU A 136 -3.94 -14.43 4.89
N GLY A 137 -4.32 -14.21 6.15
CA GLY A 137 -3.86 -15.01 7.30
C GLY A 137 -4.54 -16.36 7.44
N TYR A 138 -5.86 -16.42 7.25
CA TYR A 138 -6.71 -17.58 7.59
C TYR A 138 -7.44 -18.18 6.38
N GLY A 139 -7.35 -17.54 5.21
CA GLY A 139 -8.17 -17.88 4.06
C GLY A 139 -9.55 -17.26 4.13
N THR A 140 -10.35 -17.51 3.10
CA THR A 140 -11.71 -17.00 3.01
C THR A 140 -12.72 -17.98 3.60
N TRP A 141 -13.95 -17.51 3.83
CA TRP A 141 -15.06 -18.35 4.25
C TRP A 141 -15.26 -19.55 3.30
N GLU A 142 -15.20 -19.32 2.00
CA GLU A 142 -15.35 -20.36 0.98
C GLU A 142 -14.27 -21.44 1.12
N THR A 143 -13.01 -21.04 1.38
CA THR A 143 -11.92 -22.01 1.60
C THR A 143 -12.12 -22.82 2.88
N SER A 144 -12.78 -22.24 3.88
CA SER A 144 -13.09 -22.92 5.15
C SER A 144 -14.23 -23.93 4.96
N VAL A 145 -15.31 -23.54 4.27
CA VAL A 145 -16.46 -24.42 3.99
C VAL A 145 -16.04 -25.61 3.14
N THR A 146 -15.20 -25.40 2.13
CA THR A 146 -14.72 -26.50 1.26
C THR A 146 -13.95 -27.58 2.04
N LYS A 147 -13.37 -27.24 3.21
CA LYS A 147 -12.66 -28.20 4.07
C LYS A 147 -13.58 -28.96 5.03
N LEU A 148 -14.81 -28.49 5.27
CA LEU A 148 -15.76 -29.11 6.21
C LEU A 148 -16.03 -30.59 5.89
N PRO A 149 -16.31 -31.01 4.64
CA PRO A 149 -16.58 -32.43 4.36
C PRO A 149 -15.42 -33.36 4.76
N LYS A 150 -14.18 -32.91 4.59
CA LYS A 150 -12.99 -33.67 5.00
C LYS A 150 -12.91 -33.83 6.52
N TYR A 151 -13.26 -32.79 7.28
CA TYR A 151 -13.28 -32.86 8.75
C TYR A 151 -14.44 -33.70 9.27
N MET A 152 -15.60 -33.60 8.65
CA MET A 152 -16.78 -34.40 9.00
C MET A 152 -16.58 -35.89 8.74
N ALA A 153 -15.80 -36.25 7.72
CA ALA A 153 -15.45 -37.64 7.41
C ALA A 153 -14.36 -38.24 8.34
N ALA A 154 -13.75 -37.43 9.21
CA ALA A 154 -12.74 -37.86 10.17
C ALA A 154 -13.29 -38.07 11.60
N LEU A 155 -14.60 -37.86 11.78
CA LEU A 155 -15.38 -38.14 12.99
C LEU A 155 -16.03 -39.53 12.86
#